data_AF-A0A1F3QLG8-F1
#
_entry.id   AF-A0A1F3QLG8-F1
#
_cell.length_a   1.000
_cell.length_b   1.000
_cell.length_c   1.000
_cell.angle_alpha   90.00
_cell.angle_beta   90.00
_cell.angle_gamma   90.00
#
_symmetry.space_group_name_H-M   'P 1'
#
loop_
_entity.id
_entity.type
_entity.pdbx_description
1 polymer ?
#
loop_
_entity_poly.entity_id
_entity_poly.type
_entity_poly.pdbx_seq_one_letter_code
_entity_poly.pdbx_strand_id
1 'polypeptide(L)'
;MRYLIIVILGLFAVNAYTQERSKDFNKSFSFANKKFEIGDYYGALKTYDELYKTDSLDNELNFNMGVCNYNLKNYTKAENHFLKSSSAISLELFRYKATLAHISMKFKKAINYYNAYKLIAGEKEVSNEEINRLIEKTNYAESALLNKRNVLIQNVGSSINTEYQEYVPLISADETMLLFTSRRPESTGGLLDPNDMPFEDIYVSKKENNSWTPPKPLRKGLNTATNDACVGLSADGQILFIFKTSDDLISGDLYESRMGLTDWEDPIKLGSDINSDYIESSASITLDDKTLYFSSDRPGGFGGKDIYKVLRLPNGEWSKAVNLGPTINTPQNEDAPFIHADKKTLYFSSTGHQNMGGYDIFKSVFEDNVWSNPENLKYPINTVQDDIFFVLAASGNVGYYSSSQDGGYGGQDIYKIVFKDEDLQLHVLKAIVETKDGKNPLSAKITLIENESKKVQGIYKSNEATGKFIMLVDPEKTYNIIIESKDCHSYTSELEYNVNTDKLIEFILEKKSNKGD
;
A
#
# COMPACT_ATOMS: atom_id res chain seq x y z
N MET A 1 -35.71 -6.02 78.85
CA MET A 1 -34.30 -6.25 78.45
C MET A 1 -34.19 -6.00 76.95
N ARG A 2 -33.70 -4.84 76.54
CA ARG A 2 -33.44 -4.49 75.13
C ARG A 2 -31.93 -4.30 74.99
N TYR A 3 -31.29 -5.11 74.17
CA TYR A 3 -29.86 -4.99 73.87
C TYR A 3 -29.66 -3.88 72.83
N LEU A 4 -28.82 -2.91 73.17
CA LEU A 4 -28.37 -1.83 72.30
C LEU A 4 -27.09 -2.31 71.60
N ILE A 5 -27.16 -2.56 70.30
CA ILE A 5 -25.98 -2.83 69.46
C ILE A 5 -25.45 -1.47 68.98
N ILE A 6 -24.29 -1.07 69.48
CA ILE A 6 -23.54 0.09 69.00
C ILE A 6 -22.63 -0.39 67.87
N VAL A 7 -22.95 -0.04 66.63
CA VAL A 7 -22.07 -0.23 65.47
C VAL A 7 -21.14 0.98 65.39
N ILE A 8 -19.85 0.77 65.65
CA ILE A 8 -18.80 1.78 65.44
C ILE A 8 -18.46 1.76 63.94
N LEU A 9 -18.96 2.75 63.19
CA LEU A 9 -18.52 3.05 61.84
C LEU A 9 -17.18 3.79 61.91
N GLY A 10 -16.09 3.07 61.67
CA GLY A 10 -14.78 3.67 61.44
C GLY A 10 -14.74 4.35 60.08
N LEU A 11 -14.84 5.67 60.06
CA LEU A 11 -14.51 6.52 58.91
C LEU A 11 -13.00 6.46 58.68
N PHE A 12 -12.56 5.60 57.76
CA PHE A 12 -11.23 5.75 57.14
C PHE A 12 -11.30 6.92 56.16
N ALA A 13 -10.88 8.10 56.61
CA ALA A 13 -10.55 9.20 55.72
C ALA A 13 -9.30 8.80 54.92
N VAL A 14 -9.49 8.36 53.69
CA VAL A 14 -8.39 8.24 52.73
C VAL A 14 -8.01 9.68 52.34
N ASN A 15 -6.99 10.22 52.98
CA ASN A 15 -6.34 11.44 52.51
C ASN A 15 -5.67 11.11 51.17
N ALA A 16 -6.38 11.34 50.07
CA ALA A 16 -5.77 11.42 48.75
C ALA A 16 -4.91 12.70 48.73
N TYR A 17 -3.63 12.55 49.07
CA TYR A 17 -2.63 13.56 48.73
C TYR A 17 -2.52 13.56 47.20
N THR A 18 -3.17 14.52 46.55
CA THR A 18 -2.81 14.90 45.19
C THR A 18 -1.47 15.60 45.29
N GLN A 19 -0.40 14.99 44.78
CA GLN A 19 0.87 15.68 44.62
C GLN A 19 0.65 16.83 43.63
N GLU A 20 0.79 18.06 44.10
CA GLU A 20 0.70 19.24 43.24
C GLU A 20 1.92 19.26 42.31
N ARG A 21 1.67 19.20 41.00
CA ARG A 21 2.73 19.25 39.98
C ARG A 21 3.60 20.49 40.18
N SER A 22 4.92 20.34 40.04
CA SER A 22 5.83 21.48 40.09
C SER A 22 5.52 22.46 38.95
N LYS A 23 5.86 23.75 39.14
CA LYS A 23 5.68 24.76 38.08
C LYS A 23 6.41 24.40 36.79
N ASP A 24 7.61 23.83 36.92
CA ASP A 24 8.42 23.40 35.77
C ASP A 24 7.80 22.20 35.06
N PHE A 25 7.25 21.24 35.81
CA PHE A 25 6.48 20.14 35.24
C PHE A 25 5.30 20.68 34.44
N ASN A 26 4.47 21.55 35.02
CA ASN A 26 3.30 22.10 34.34
C ASN A 26 3.66 22.86 33.05
N LYS A 27 4.78 23.61 33.07
CA LYS A 27 5.25 24.35 31.89
C LYS A 27 5.67 23.40 30.76
N SER A 28 6.49 22.40 31.07
CA SER A 28 6.95 21.40 30.08
C SER A 28 5.81 20.51 29.60
N PHE A 29 4.89 20.15 30.49
CA PHE A 29 3.69 19.39 30.16
C PHE A 29 2.78 20.16 29.20
N SER A 30 2.53 21.45 29.47
CA SER A 30 1.77 22.31 28.56
C SER A 30 2.46 22.47 27.19
N PHE A 31 3.79 22.53 27.14
CA PHE A 31 4.53 22.55 25.88
C PHE A 31 4.36 21.26 25.08
N ALA A 32 4.43 20.11 25.74
CA ALA A 32 4.19 18.80 25.12
C ALA A 32 2.73 18.66 24.63
N ASN A 33 1.74 19.14 25.40
CA ASN A 33 0.33 19.12 25.01
C ASN A 33 0.08 19.92 23.72
N LYS A 34 0.76 21.06 23.52
CA LYS A 34 0.63 21.82 22.26
C LYS A 34 1.07 21.02 21.04
N LYS A 35 2.15 20.24 21.18
CA LYS A 35 2.62 19.34 20.12
C LYS A 35 1.65 18.19 19.88
N PHE A 36 1.16 17.60 20.97
CA PHE A 36 0.15 16.57 20.96
C PHE A 36 -1.13 17.01 20.23
N GLU A 37 -1.61 18.23 20.52
CA GLU A 37 -2.82 18.81 19.93
C GLU A 37 -2.70 19.04 18.41
N ILE A 38 -1.49 19.33 17.90
CA ILE A 38 -1.23 19.46 16.45
C ILE A 38 -0.83 18.14 15.79
N GLY A 39 -0.85 17.02 16.52
CA GLY A 39 -0.49 15.70 16.00
C GLY A 39 1.01 15.40 15.91
N ASP A 40 1.89 16.27 16.42
CA ASP A 40 3.33 16.00 16.60
C ASP A 40 3.52 15.05 17.80
N TYR A 41 3.07 13.81 17.65
CA TYR A 41 3.11 12.80 18.70
C TYR A 41 4.54 12.41 19.08
N TYR A 42 5.45 12.40 18.11
CA TYR A 42 6.86 12.08 18.34
C TYR A 42 7.56 13.19 19.13
N GLY A 43 7.42 14.44 18.71
CA GLY A 43 7.98 15.59 19.42
C GLY A 43 7.33 15.82 20.79
N ALA A 44 6.05 15.49 20.95
CA ALA A 44 5.38 15.45 22.25
C ALA A 44 5.99 14.36 23.13
N LEU A 45 6.15 13.14 22.61
CA LEU A 45 6.69 12.00 23.35
C LEU A 45 8.12 12.26 23.86
N LYS A 46 8.99 12.89 23.07
CA LYS A 46 10.33 13.34 23.52
C LYS A 46 10.27 14.17 24.80
N THR A 47 9.28 15.06 24.92
CA THR A 47 9.11 15.91 26.10
C THR A 47 8.46 15.13 27.25
N TYR A 48 7.46 14.30 26.95
CA TYR A 48 6.81 13.46 27.94
C TYR A 48 7.76 12.44 28.57
N ASP A 49 8.72 11.89 27.83
CA ASP A 49 9.72 10.96 28.35
C ASP A 49 10.59 11.60 29.44
N GLU A 50 10.95 12.88 29.29
CA GLU A 50 11.68 13.61 30.35
C GLU A 50 10.79 13.86 31.58
N LEU A 51 9.51 14.18 31.38
CA LEU A 51 8.55 14.34 32.48
C LEU A 51 8.29 13.03 33.21
N TYR A 52 8.23 11.92 32.49
CA TYR A 52 7.98 10.59 33.04
C TYR A 52 9.10 10.12 33.96
N LYS A 53 10.35 10.57 33.75
CA LYS A 53 11.47 10.34 34.68
C LYS A 53 11.25 11.03 36.04
N THR A 54 10.48 12.11 36.07
CA THR A 54 10.20 12.89 37.29
C THR A 54 8.97 12.40 38.03
N ASP A 55 7.90 12.06 37.31
CA ASP A 55 6.68 11.48 37.86
C ASP A 55 6.09 10.45 36.89
N SER A 56 6.36 9.17 37.18
CA SER A 56 5.89 8.06 36.35
C SER A 56 4.46 7.60 36.68
N LEU A 57 3.85 8.14 37.74
CA LEU A 57 2.52 7.77 38.23
C LEU A 57 1.44 8.79 37.86
N ASP A 58 1.84 9.91 37.26
CA ASP A 58 0.90 10.91 36.75
C ASP A 58 -0.05 10.28 35.71
N ASN A 59 -1.35 10.36 35.98
CA ASN A 59 -2.36 9.65 35.20
C ASN A 59 -2.60 10.28 33.82
N GLU A 60 -2.50 11.61 33.71
CA GLU A 60 -2.72 12.35 32.47
C GLU A 60 -1.50 12.23 31.55
N LEU A 61 -0.29 12.29 32.11
CA LEU A 61 0.95 12.02 31.39
C LEU A 61 0.93 10.61 30.79
N ASN A 62 0.57 9.59 31.58
CA ASN A 62 0.45 8.24 31.07
C ASN A 62 -0.67 8.11 30.02
N PHE A 63 -1.78 8.86 30.13
CA PHE A 63 -2.78 8.90 29.07
C PHE A 63 -2.19 9.45 27.77
N ASN A 64 -1.58 10.63 27.80
CA ASN A 64 -1.03 11.31 26.63
C ASN A 64 0.11 10.51 26.00
N MET A 65 1.01 9.94 26.80
CA MET A 65 2.06 9.03 26.31
C MET A 65 1.48 7.77 25.67
N GLY A 66 0.40 7.21 26.24
CA GLY A 66 -0.33 6.10 25.65
C GLY A 66 -0.87 6.45 24.28
N VAL A 67 -1.50 7.62 24.13
CA VAL A 67 -2.04 8.10 22.85
C VAL A 67 -0.92 8.41 21.85
N CYS A 68 0.18 9.04 22.27
CA CYS A 68 1.36 9.25 21.41
C CYS A 68 1.89 7.91 20.88
N ASN A 69 2.15 6.94 21.76
CA ASN A 69 2.66 5.64 21.35
C ASN A 69 1.66 4.88 20.46
N TYR A 70 0.36 5.00 20.71
CA TYR A 70 -0.68 4.41 19.87
C TYR A 70 -0.63 4.96 18.43
N ASN A 71 -0.56 6.28 18.26
CA ASN A 71 -0.50 6.90 16.94
C ASN A 71 0.83 6.63 16.21
N LEU A 72 1.92 6.44 16.97
CA LEU A 72 3.22 6.00 16.45
C LEU A 72 3.30 4.47 16.27
N LYS A 73 2.17 3.74 16.39
CA LYS A 73 2.07 2.26 16.27
C LYS A 73 2.94 1.46 17.25
N ASN A 74 3.43 2.09 18.31
CA ASN A 74 4.15 1.46 19.41
C ASN A 74 3.16 0.81 20.41
N TYR A 75 2.34 -0.13 19.93
CA TYR A 75 1.17 -0.64 20.66
C TYR A 75 1.50 -1.24 22.03
N THR A 76 2.62 -1.95 22.17
CA THR A 76 3.07 -2.48 23.46
C THR A 76 3.37 -1.37 24.47
N LYS A 77 4.04 -0.30 24.04
CA LYS A 77 4.32 0.86 24.91
C LYS A 77 3.01 1.59 25.25
N ALA A 78 2.11 1.72 24.27
CA ALA A 78 0.79 2.32 24.48
C ALA A 78 -0.01 1.56 25.56
N GLU A 79 -0.10 0.23 25.46
CA GLU A 79 -0.79 -0.61 26.46
C GLU A 79 -0.22 -0.40 27.86
N ASN A 80 1.12 -0.41 27.99
CA ASN A 80 1.80 -0.20 29.27
C ASN A 80 1.49 1.16 29.92
N HIS A 81 1.39 2.23 29.14
CA HIS A 81 1.01 3.54 29.65
C HIS A 81 -0.48 3.63 29.98
N PHE A 82 -1.37 3.07 29.16
CA PHE A 82 -2.80 3.03 29.44
C PHE A 82 -3.18 2.19 30.67
N LEU A 83 -2.34 1.23 31.09
CA LEU A 83 -2.49 0.51 32.35
C LEU A 83 -2.21 1.38 33.59
N LYS A 84 -1.42 2.46 33.45
CA LYS A 84 -1.06 3.41 34.51
C LYS A 84 -1.94 4.67 34.52
N SER A 85 -2.87 4.76 33.58
CA SER A 85 -3.85 5.85 33.51
C SER A 85 -5.22 5.42 34.02
N SER A 86 -6.09 6.40 34.25
CA SER A 86 -7.45 6.23 34.79
C SER A 86 -8.49 6.76 33.81
N SER A 87 -9.65 6.08 33.74
CA SER A 87 -10.79 6.56 32.94
C SER A 87 -11.42 7.84 33.49
N ALA A 88 -11.03 8.28 34.69
CA ALA A 88 -11.38 9.60 35.22
C ALA A 88 -10.71 10.75 34.44
N ILE A 89 -9.61 10.47 33.72
CA ILE A 89 -8.93 11.44 32.86
C ILE A 89 -9.65 11.60 31.52
N SER A 90 -9.97 10.48 30.87
CA SER A 90 -10.69 10.47 29.59
C SER A 90 -11.42 9.15 29.39
N LEU A 91 -12.63 9.22 28.84
CA LEU A 91 -13.44 8.04 28.54
C LEU A 91 -12.90 7.29 27.30
N GLU A 92 -12.23 8.00 26.39
CA GLU A 92 -11.47 7.44 25.26
C GLU A 92 -10.49 6.34 25.68
N LEU A 93 -10.04 6.29 26.94
CA LEU A 93 -9.21 5.21 27.45
C LEU A 93 -9.84 3.82 27.21
N PHE A 94 -11.17 3.70 27.29
CA PHE A 94 -11.86 2.45 26.99
C PHE A 94 -11.77 2.11 25.50
N ARG A 95 -11.93 3.09 24.61
CA ARG A 95 -11.81 2.90 23.17
C ARG A 95 -10.39 2.49 22.79
N TYR A 96 -9.36 3.16 23.30
CA TYR A 96 -7.97 2.77 23.06
C TYR A 96 -7.66 1.35 23.57
N LYS A 97 -8.12 1.00 24.78
CA LYS A 97 -7.98 -0.37 25.31
C LYS A 97 -8.71 -1.40 24.47
N ALA A 98 -9.87 -1.06 23.90
CA ALA A 98 -10.60 -1.92 22.98
C ALA A 98 -9.81 -2.18 21.70
N THR A 99 -9.28 -1.13 21.06
CA THR A 99 -8.51 -1.26 19.83
C THR A 99 -7.20 -2.03 20.05
N LEU A 100 -6.48 -1.78 21.15
CA LEU A 100 -5.29 -2.57 21.50
C LEU A 100 -5.62 -4.04 21.77
N ALA A 101 -6.76 -4.31 22.42
CA ALA A 101 -7.23 -5.69 22.60
C ALA A 101 -7.57 -6.35 21.26
N HIS A 102 -8.15 -5.61 20.30
CA HIS A 102 -8.42 -6.10 18.95
C HIS A 102 -7.12 -6.44 18.20
N ILE A 103 -6.14 -5.54 18.21
CA ILE A 103 -4.80 -5.73 17.59
C ILE A 103 -4.08 -6.93 18.24
N SER A 104 -4.26 -7.14 19.55
CA SER A 104 -3.76 -8.32 20.26
C SER A 104 -4.60 -9.60 20.03
N MET A 105 -5.57 -9.58 19.12
CA MET A 105 -6.52 -10.66 18.82
C MET A 105 -7.35 -11.15 20.03
N LYS A 106 -7.51 -10.29 21.06
CA LYS A 106 -8.34 -10.54 22.26
C LYS A 106 -9.77 -10.02 22.00
N PHE A 107 -10.44 -10.53 20.96
CA PHE A 107 -11.69 -9.95 20.41
C PHE A 107 -12.81 -9.79 21.44
N LYS A 108 -13.06 -10.80 22.28
CA LYS A 108 -14.07 -10.71 23.36
C LYS A 108 -13.78 -9.57 24.33
N LYS A 109 -12.50 -9.35 24.66
CA LYS A 109 -12.06 -8.25 25.53
C LYS A 109 -12.27 -6.90 24.83
N ALA A 110 -11.95 -6.82 23.54
CA ALA A 110 -12.18 -5.63 22.73
C ALA A 110 -13.67 -5.24 22.70
N ILE A 111 -14.56 -6.19 22.38
CA ILE A 111 -16.02 -5.97 22.35
C ILE A 111 -16.54 -5.49 23.71
N ASN A 112 -16.07 -6.08 24.81
CA ASN A 112 -16.45 -5.65 26.16
C ASN A 112 -16.04 -4.19 26.44
N TYR A 113 -14.84 -3.79 26.02
CA TYR A 113 -14.40 -2.40 26.18
C TYR A 113 -15.18 -1.42 25.29
N TYR A 114 -15.49 -1.78 24.03
CA TYR A 114 -16.34 -0.94 23.18
C TYR A 114 -17.75 -0.77 23.76
N ASN A 115 -18.35 -1.85 24.28
CA ASN A 115 -19.65 -1.76 24.94
C ASN A 115 -19.61 -0.90 26.22
N ALA A 116 -18.54 -1.00 27.02
CA ALA A 116 -18.34 -0.14 28.17
C ALA A 116 -18.19 1.33 27.77
N TYR A 117 -17.43 1.61 26.71
CA TYR A 117 -17.29 2.95 26.15
C TYR A 117 -18.66 3.54 25.76
N LYS A 118 -19.47 2.80 24.96
CA LYS A 118 -20.81 3.24 24.56
C LYS A 118 -21.72 3.57 25.75
N LEU A 119 -21.67 2.75 26.80
CA LEU A 119 -22.49 2.94 27.99
C LEU A 119 -22.10 4.21 28.77
N ILE A 120 -20.82 4.54 28.82
CA ILE A 120 -20.29 5.62 29.68
C ILE A 120 -20.18 6.95 28.92
N ALA A 121 -19.62 6.92 27.71
CA ALA A 121 -19.40 8.11 26.88
C ALA A 121 -20.68 8.56 26.15
N GLY A 122 -21.56 7.63 25.77
CA GLY A 122 -22.72 7.92 24.94
C GLY A 122 -22.31 8.53 23.60
N GLU A 123 -22.93 9.66 23.23
CA GLU A 123 -22.62 10.43 22.00
C GLU A 123 -21.71 11.65 22.26
N LYS A 124 -21.03 11.73 23.43
CA LYS A 124 -20.27 12.93 23.82
C LYS A 124 -18.90 13.05 23.14
N GLU A 125 -18.35 11.93 22.67
CA GLU A 125 -17.01 11.83 22.08
C GLU A 125 -17.13 11.21 20.68
N VAL A 126 -16.78 9.93 20.52
CA VAL A 126 -16.99 9.18 19.28
C VAL A 126 -18.43 8.71 19.19
N SER A 127 -19.03 8.80 18.00
CA SER A 127 -20.42 8.40 17.80
C SER A 127 -20.64 6.90 18.04
N ASN A 128 -21.85 6.53 18.47
CA ASN A 128 -22.19 5.11 18.62
C ASN A 128 -22.10 4.34 17.29
N GLU A 129 -22.30 5.00 16.16
CA GLU A 129 -22.16 4.42 14.82
C GLU A 129 -20.72 4.00 14.54
N GLU A 130 -19.75 4.87 14.82
CA GLU A 130 -18.33 4.53 14.63
C GLU A 130 -17.88 3.42 15.60
N ILE A 131 -18.37 3.41 16.84
CA ILE A 131 -18.09 2.29 17.76
C ILE A 131 -18.73 0.99 17.29
N ASN A 132 -19.94 1.02 16.72
CA ASN A 132 -20.56 -0.16 16.13
C ASN A 132 -19.73 -0.71 14.97
N ARG A 133 -19.21 0.16 14.10
CA ARG A 133 -18.30 -0.22 13.02
C ARG A 133 -17.05 -0.94 13.55
N LEU A 134 -16.46 -0.44 14.64
CA LEU A 134 -15.31 -1.10 15.29
C LEU A 134 -15.67 -2.46 15.92
N ILE A 135 -16.89 -2.62 16.44
CA ILE A 135 -17.40 -3.91 16.92
C ILE A 135 -17.60 -4.88 15.74
N GLU A 136 -18.18 -4.42 14.63
CA GLU A 136 -18.38 -5.21 13.41
C GLU A 136 -17.05 -5.69 12.83
N LYS A 137 -16.07 -4.79 12.69
CA LYS A 137 -14.68 -5.13 12.33
C LYS A 137 -14.09 -6.19 13.26
N THR A 138 -14.32 -6.06 14.57
CA THR A 138 -13.82 -7.02 15.58
C THR A 138 -14.47 -8.40 15.43
N ASN A 139 -15.78 -8.45 15.17
CA ASN A 139 -16.50 -9.70 14.91
C ASN A 139 -16.04 -10.34 13.59
N TYR A 140 -15.84 -9.53 12.55
CA TYR A 140 -15.34 -10.01 11.27
C TYR A 140 -13.94 -10.61 11.41
N ALA A 141 -13.02 -9.94 12.10
CA ALA A 141 -11.68 -10.45 12.40
C ALA A 141 -11.72 -11.82 13.11
N GLU A 142 -12.58 -11.99 14.12
CA GLU A 142 -12.77 -13.28 14.81
C GLU A 142 -13.26 -14.36 13.83
N SER A 143 -14.21 -14.03 12.93
CA SER A 143 -14.72 -14.96 11.92
C SER A 143 -13.70 -15.31 10.82
N ALA A 144 -12.89 -14.34 10.39
CA ALA A 144 -11.89 -14.51 9.33
C ALA A 144 -10.79 -15.50 9.75
N LEU A 145 -10.42 -15.52 11.04
CA LEU A 145 -9.47 -16.48 11.58
C LEU A 145 -9.97 -17.93 11.54
N LEU A 146 -11.29 -18.15 11.48
CA LEU A 146 -11.91 -19.47 11.35
C LEU A 146 -12.04 -19.91 9.89
N ASN A 147 -12.09 -18.96 8.95
CA ASN A 147 -12.26 -19.21 7.52
C ASN A 147 -11.04 -18.72 6.72
N LYS A 148 -9.91 -19.37 6.95
CA LYS A 148 -8.62 -18.98 6.38
C LYS A 148 -8.56 -19.27 4.89
N ARG A 149 -7.96 -18.36 4.13
CA ARG A 149 -7.60 -18.60 2.73
C ARG A 149 -6.43 -19.58 2.66
N ASN A 150 -6.47 -20.46 1.67
CA ASN A 150 -5.41 -21.43 1.42
C ASN A 150 -4.26 -20.80 0.64
N VAL A 151 -3.41 -20.09 1.37
CA VAL A 151 -2.19 -19.46 0.82
C VAL A 151 -1.01 -19.75 1.74
N LEU A 152 0.19 -19.57 1.20
CA LEU A 152 1.41 -19.49 1.99
C LEU A 152 1.89 -18.04 2.04
N ILE A 153 2.07 -17.51 3.24
CA ILE A 153 2.62 -16.17 3.49
C ILE A 153 4.06 -16.33 3.97
N GLN A 154 4.97 -15.59 3.38
CA GLN A 154 6.39 -15.61 3.74
C GLN A 154 6.91 -14.18 3.80
N ASN A 155 7.59 -13.81 4.88
CA ASN A 155 8.42 -12.61 4.86
C ASN A 155 9.51 -12.80 3.80
N VAL A 156 9.79 -11.80 2.97
CA VAL A 156 10.77 -11.95 1.87
C VAL A 156 12.22 -12.08 2.36
N GLY A 157 12.45 -11.87 3.66
CA GLY A 157 13.70 -12.13 4.35
C GLY A 157 14.63 -10.92 4.40
N SER A 158 15.71 -11.09 5.15
CA SER A 158 16.66 -10.03 5.48
C SER A 158 17.53 -9.53 4.32
N SER A 159 17.38 -10.09 3.12
CA SER A 159 18.00 -9.52 1.92
C SER A 159 17.26 -8.26 1.44
N ILE A 160 15.97 -8.16 1.73
CA ILE A 160 15.13 -7.02 1.37
C ILE A 160 14.74 -6.24 2.62
N ASN A 161 14.11 -6.91 3.59
CA ASN A 161 13.60 -6.29 4.82
C ASN A 161 14.73 -6.06 5.84
N THR A 162 14.65 -4.95 6.57
CA THR A 162 15.60 -4.51 7.58
C THR A 162 14.86 -4.12 8.86
N GLU A 163 15.56 -3.58 9.87
CA GLU A 163 14.91 -3.04 11.06
C GLU A 163 14.13 -1.72 10.81
N TYR A 164 14.23 -1.17 9.60
CA TYR A 164 13.56 0.06 9.16
C TYR A 164 12.21 -0.26 8.49
N GLN A 165 11.74 0.58 7.58
CA GLN A 165 10.51 0.33 6.83
C GLN A 165 10.86 -0.02 5.40
N GLU A 166 10.27 -1.11 4.90
CA GLU A 166 10.29 -1.55 3.51
C GLU A 166 8.86 -1.82 3.03
N TYR A 167 8.39 -1.04 2.07
CA TYR A 167 6.99 -1.05 1.64
C TYR A 167 6.82 -0.62 0.19
N VAL A 168 5.58 -0.68 -0.30
CA VAL A 168 5.21 -0.50 -1.71
C VAL A 168 5.97 -1.44 -2.65
N PRO A 169 5.89 -2.77 -2.48
CA PRO A 169 6.51 -3.69 -3.43
C PRO A 169 5.84 -3.52 -4.80
N LEU A 170 6.66 -3.36 -5.83
CA LEU A 170 6.24 -3.37 -7.23
C LEU A 170 7.02 -4.47 -7.93
N ILE A 171 6.33 -5.35 -8.67
CA ILE A 171 6.97 -6.41 -9.43
C ILE A 171 6.66 -6.27 -10.92
N SER A 172 7.62 -6.64 -11.77
CA SER A 172 7.30 -6.92 -13.16
C SER A 172 6.39 -8.15 -13.23
N ALA A 173 5.56 -8.26 -14.27
CA ALA A 173 4.60 -9.34 -14.45
C ALA A 173 5.24 -10.74 -14.46
N ASP A 174 6.51 -10.82 -14.88
CA ASP A 174 7.32 -12.04 -14.88
C ASP A 174 8.09 -12.29 -13.57
N GLU A 175 7.86 -11.47 -12.54
CA GLU A 175 8.47 -11.56 -11.21
C GLU A 175 10.02 -11.48 -11.23
N THR A 176 10.64 -10.87 -12.26
CA THR A 176 12.11 -10.78 -12.36
C THR A 176 12.70 -9.51 -11.75
N MET A 177 11.89 -8.48 -11.58
CA MET A 177 12.25 -7.20 -10.95
C MET A 177 11.35 -6.94 -9.76
N LEU A 178 11.94 -6.51 -8.64
CA LEU A 178 11.24 -5.97 -7.47
C LEU A 178 11.75 -4.55 -7.23
N LEU A 179 10.85 -3.58 -7.24
CA LEU A 179 11.07 -2.22 -6.74
C LEU A 179 10.34 -2.07 -5.42
N PHE A 180 10.88 -1.27 -4.50
CA PHE A 180 10.23 -0.96 -3.24
C PHE A 180 10.77 0.34 -2.66
N THR A 181 9.99 0.93 -1.78
CA THR A 181 10.37 2.11 -0.99
C THR A 181 10.99 1.65 0.32
N SER A 182 12.11 2.25 0.72
CA SER A 182 12.78 1.94 1.98
C SER A 182 13.23 3.20 2.71
N ARG A 183 13.24 3.12 4.04
CA ARG A 183 13.74 4.17 4.95
C ARG A 183 15.03 3.74 5.66
N ARG A 184 15.88 2.97 4.97
CA ARG A 184 17.16 2.50 5.52
C ARG A 184 18.20 3.63 5.61
N PRO A 185 19.23 3.52 6.46
CA PRO A 185 20.22 4.58 6.66
C PRO A 185 21.03 4.95 5.41
N GLU A 186 21.12 4.04 4.44
CA GLU A 186 21.80 4.27 3.16
C GLU A 186 20.98 5.11 2.16
N SER A 187 19.84 5.67 2.59
CA SER A 187 19.00 6.53 1.75
C SER A 187 19.73 7.80 1.34
N THR A 188 19.39 8.29 0.16
CA THR A 188 20.05 9.43 -0.48
C THR A 188 19.95 10.67 0.40
N GLY A 189 21.05 11.42 0.49
CA GLY A 189 21.15 12.65 1.29
C GLY A 189 21.52 12.43 2.76
N GLY A 190 21.28 11.24 3.33
CA GLY A 190 21.66 10.94 4.73
C GLY A 190 20.99 11.84 5.77
N LEU A 191 19.87 12.48 5.40
CA LEU A 191 19.09 13.35 6.27
C LEU A 191 18.01 12.55 7.00
N LEU A 192 17.55 13.08 8.12
CA LEU A 192 16.41 12.56 8.88
C LEU A 192 15.22 13.49 8.74
N ASP A 193 14.03 12.91 8.73
CA ASP A 193 12.75 13.63 8.78
C ASP A 193 12.51 14.21 10.20
N PRO A 194 11.44 15.00 10.40
CA PRO A 194 11.11 15.56 11.71
C PRO A 194 10.84 14.53 12.83
N ASN A 195 10.66 13.25 12.48
CA ASN A 195 10.49 12.12 13.40
C ASN A 195 11.79 11.34 13.64
N ASP A 196 12.95 11.90 13.26
CA ASP A 196 14.27 11.29 13.29
C ASP A 196 14.38 9.98 12.47
N MET A 197 13.57 9.82 11.43
CA MET A 197 13.64 8.67 10.51
C MET A 197 14.34 9.04 9.20
N PRO A 198 15.15 8.15 8.58
CA PRO A 198 15.72 8.42 7.27
C PRO A 198 14.64 8.75 6.23
N PHE A 199 14.91 9.67 5.31
CA PHE A 199 13.98 9.92 4.19
C PHE A 199 13.83 8.68 3.30
N GLU A 200 12.69 8.58 2.63
CA GLU A 200 12.35 7.48 1.73
C GLU A 200 13.20 7.51 0.45
N ASP A 201 13.70 6.34 0.05
CA ASP A 201 14.37 6.12 -1.22
C ASP A 201 13.77 4.90 -1.93
N ILE A 202 13.85 4.91 -3.27
CA ILE A 202 13.43 3.78 -4.10
C ILE A 202 14.61 2.83 -4.33
N TYR A 203 14.39 1.55 -4.10
CA TYR A 203 15.36 0.48 -4.30
C TYR A 203 14.88 -0.54 -5.32
N VAL A 204 15.82 -1.14 -6.05
CA VAL A 204 15.58 -2.22 -7.00
C VAL A 204 16.37 -3.48 -6.62
N SER A 205 15.71 -4.63 -6.73
CA SER A 205 16.30 -5.97 -6.66
C SER A 205 15.91 -6.78 -7.88
N LYS A 206 16.81 -7.66 -8.32
CA LYS A 206 16.56 -8.64 -9.38
C LYS A 206 16.40 -10.03 -8.78
N LYS A 207 15.55 -10.84 -9.40
CA LYS A 207 15.37 -12.24 -9.03
C LYS A 207 16.42 -13.11 -9.74
N GLU A 208 17.25 -13.79 -8.98
CA GLU A 208 18.27 -14.73 -9.47
C GLU A 208 18.15 -16.04 -8.67
N ASN A 209 18.04 -17.18 -9.37
CA ASN A 209 17.89 -18.50 -8.73
C ASN A 209 16.78 -18.56 -7.67
N ASN A 210 15.60 -18.01 -7.99
CA ASN A 210 14.44 -17.88 -7.09
C ASN A 210 14.66 -17.03 -5.83
N SER A 211 15.74 -16.26 -5.75
CA SER A 211 16.04 -15.37 -4.63
C SER A 211 16.20 -13.93 -5.10
N TRP A 212 15.80 -12.98 -4.26
CA TRP A 212 16.06 -11.56 -4.50
C TRP A 212 17.53 -11.25 -4.20
N THR A 213 18.18 -10.58 -5.15
CA THR A 213 19.55 -10.06 -4.99
C THR A 213 19.58 -8.90 -3.97
N PRO A 214 20.74 -8.59 -3.37
CA PRO A 214 20.87 -7.41 -2.53
C PRO A 214 20.41 -6.15 -3.29
N PRO A 215 19.49 -5.36 -2.71
CA PRO A 215 18.88 -4.24 -3.39
C PRO A 215 19.89 -3.10 -3.61
N LYS A 216 19.67 -2.33 -4.67
CA LYS A 216 20.45 -1.12 -4.97
C LYS A 216 19.49 0.07 -5.06
N PRO A 217 19.87 1.26 -4.56
CA PRO A 217 19.06 2.45 -4.76
C PRO A 217 18.97 2.77 -6.25
N LEU A 218 17.85 3.35 -6.67
CA LEU A 218 17.76 3.93 -8.01
C LEU A 218 18.74 5.11 -8.15
N ARG A 219 19.07 5.44 -9.39
CA ARG A 219 20.03 6.51 -9.68
C ARG A 219 19.53 7.88 -9.18
N LYS A 220 20.48 8.80 -9.03
CA LYS A 220 20.21 10.21 -8.76
C LYS A 220 19.25 10.79 -9.81
N GLY A 221 18.28 11.57 -9.35
CA GLY A 221 17.21 12.17 -10.17
C GLY A 221 15.86 11.48 -9.94
N LEU A 222 15.89 10.15 -9.73
CA LEU A 222 14.73 9.41 -9.20
C LEU A 222 14.69 9.55 -7.69
N ASN A 223 15.79 9.19 -7.03
CA ASN A 223 16.03 9.50 -5.62
C ASN A 223 16.72 10.87 -5.47
N THR A 224 16.27 11.63 -4.49
CA THR A 224 16.71 12.97 -4.07
C THR A 224 17.09 12.93 -2.59
N ALA A 225 17.34 14.07 -1.95
CA ALA A 225 17.72 14.11 -0.54
C ALA A 225 16.51 14.06 0.43
N THR A 226 15.31 13.88 -0.10
CA THR A 226 14.01 13.96 0.59
C THR A 226 13.16 12.74 0.19
N ASN A 227 11.92 12.61 0.70
CA ASN A 227 11.15 11.38 0.43
C ASN A 227 10.82 11.23 -1.07
N ASP A 228 11.28 10.11 -1.62
CA ASP A 228 10.92 9.59 -2.93
C ASP A 228 10.47 8.14 -2.79
N ALA A 229 9.25 7.86 -3.26
CA ALA A 229 8.64 6.55 -3.14
C ALA A 229 8.26 6.02 -4.53
N CYS A 230 8.40 4.71 -4.75
CA CYS A 230 7.77 4.10 -5.90
C CYS A 230 6.28 3.92 -5.61
N VAL A 231 5.43 4.15 -6.62
CA VAL A 231 3.98 4.08 -6.42
C VAL A 231 3.26 3.19 -7.42
N GLY A 232 3.87 2.90 -8.59
CA GLY A 232 3.29 2.03 -9.61
C GLY A 232 4.31 1.61 -10.66
N LEU A 233 4.18 0.40 -11.19
CA LEU A 233 5.02 -0.14 -12.26
C LEU A 233 4.11 -0.74 -13.33
N SER A 234 4.36 -0.45 -14.60
CA SER A 234 3.68 -1.16 -15.69
C SER A 234 4.05 -2.64 -15.68
N ALA A 235 3.13 -3.52 -16.05
CA ALA A 235 3.36 -4.96 -15.95
C ALA A 235 4.59 -5.44 -16.74
N ASP A 236 4.96 -4.75 -17.82
CA ASP A 236 6.16 -5.02 -18.61
C ASP A 236 7.46 -4.43 -18.03
N GLY A 237 7.40 -3.72 -16.90
CA GLY A 237 8.55 -3.11 -16.23
C GLY A 237 9.14 -1.92 -16.97
N GLN A 238 8.41 -1.29 -17.89
CA GLN A 238 8.91 -0.20 -18.73
C GLN A 238 8.54 1.20 -18.26
N ILE A 239 7.52 1.34 -17.43
CA ILE A 239 7.02 2.62 -16.93
C ILE A 239 6.95 2.54 -15.41
N LEU A 240 7.68 3.41 -14.74
CA LEU A 240 7.69 3.56 -13.30
C LEU A 240 7.01 4.88 -12.93
N PHE A 241 6.03 4.80 -12.04
CA PHE A 241 5.44 5.96 -11.38
C PHE A 241 6.08 6.13 -10.02
N ILE A 242 6.48 7.35 -9.70
CA ILE A 242 7.09 7.71 -8.42
C ILE A 242 6.37 8.90 -7.80
N PHE A 243 6.32 8.93 -6.48
CA PHE A 243 5.95 10.10 -5.71
C PHE A 243 7.24 10.83 -5.31
N LYS A 244 7.25 12.15 -5.47
CA LYS A 244 8.35 13.00 -4.98
C LYS A 244 7.78 14.08 -4.08
N THR A 245 8.37 14.23 -2.91
CA THR A 245 8.00 15.31 -1.98
C THR A 245 8.34 16.67 -2.58
N SER A 246 7.46 17.65 -2.37
CA SER A 246 7.69 19.05 -2.73
C SER A 246 8.78 19.69 -1.86
N ASP A 247 9.33 20.81 -2.32
CA ASP A 247 10.42 21.53 -1.61
C ASP A 247 10.04 21.98 -0.19
N ASP A 248 8.75 22.13 0.11
CA ASP A 248 8.23 22.49 1.43
C ASP A 248 8.17 21.32 2.42
N LEU A 249 8.42 20.09 1.95
CA LEU A 249 8.35 18.83 2.71
C LEU A 249 6.95 18.48 3.24
N ILE A 250 5.90 19.11 2.73
CA ILE A 250 4.51 18.94 3.20
C ILE A 250 3.67 18.20 2.15
N SER A 251 3.80 18.57 0.88
CA SER A 251 3.08 17.94 -0.23
C SER A 251 4.00 17.09 -1.10
N GLY A 252 3.46 16.51 -2.16
CA GLY A 252 4.26 15.90 -3.21
C GLY A 252 3.42 15.63 -4.46
N ASP A 253 4.11 15.23 -5.52
CA ASP A 253 3.51 15.00 -6.83
C ASP A 253 3.91 13.65 -7.39
N LEU A 254 3.07 13.12 -8.27
CA LEU A 254 3.36 11.95 -9.08
C LEU A 254 4.13 12.30 -10.35
N TYR A 255 5.11 11.45 -10.67
CA TYR A 255 5.95 11.53 -11.86
C TYR A 255 5.97 10.19 -12.59
N GLU A 256 6.23 10.23 -13.90
CA GLU A 256 6.44 9.06 -14.76
C GLU A 256 7.91 9.01 -15.22
N SER A 257 8.55 7.86 -15.09
CA SER A 257 9.87 7.57 -15.68
C SER A 257 9.78 6.33 -16.57
N ARG A 258 10.52 6.33 -17.67
CA ARG A 258 10.56 5.21 -18.63
C ARG A 258 11.90 4.50 -18.59
N MET A 259 11.86 3.18 -18.77
CA MET A 259 13.07 2.36 -18.88
C MET A 259 13.77 2.65 -20.21
N GLY A 260 14.98 3.21 -20.14
CA GLY A 260 15.87 3.40 -21.28
C GLY A 260 16.66 2.12 -21.62
N LEU A 261 17.77 2.28 -22.35
CA LEU A 261 18.63 1.15 -22.75
C LEU A 261 19.28 0.42 -21.57
N THR A 262 19.70 1.16 -20.55
CA THR A 262 20.50 0.65 -19.42
C THR A 262 19.92 0.98 -18.06
N ASP A 263 19.13 2.04 -17.97
CA ASP A 263 18.57 2.57 -16.72
C ASP A 263 17.31 3.39 -17.00
N TRP A 264 16.59 3.76 -15.96
CA TRP A 264 15.43 4.65 -15.99
C TRP A 264 15.79 6.06 -16.45
N GLU A 265 14.95 6.69 -17.27
CA GLU A 265 15.06 8.08 -17.73
C GLU A 265 14.66 9.08 -16.63
N ASP A 266 14.93 10.37 -16.83
CA ASP A 266 14.57 11.39 -15.84
C ASP A 266 13.03 11.45 -15.68
N PRO A 267 12.52 11.50 -14.45
CA PRO A 267 11.08 11.47 -14.21
C PRO A 267 10.42 12.77 -14.68
N ILE A 268 9.27 12.63 -15.36
CA ILE A 268 8.46 13.73 -15.87
C ILE A 268 7.22 13.88 -14.97
N LYS A 269 6.99 15.09 -14.45
CA LYS A 269 5.83 15.39 -13.60
C LYS A 269 4.53 15.14 -14.36
N LEU A 270 3.58 14.44 -13.75
CA LEU A 270 2.26 14.23 -14.34
C LEU A 270 1.44 15.53 -14.35
N GLY A 271 0.51 15.63 -15.31
CA GLY A 271 -0.31 16.83 -15.51
C GLY A 271 -1.34 17.07 -14.40
N SER A 272 -1.98 18.24 -14.42
CA SER A 272 -2.93 18.70 -13.40
C SER A 272 -4.25 17.92 -13.32
N ASP A 273 -4.53 17.04 -14.28
CA ASP A 273 -5.66 16.11 -14.16
C ASP A 273 -5.38 15.01 -13.11
N ILE A 274 -4.10 14.72 -12.87
CA ILE A 274 -3.62 13.76 -11.88
C ILE A 274 -3.07 14.48 -10.66
N ASN A 275 -2.07 15.36 -10.81
CA ASN A 275 -1.51 16.09 -9.67
C ASN A 275 -2.40 17.26 -9.25
N SER A 276 -2.59 17.43 -7.95
CA SER A 276 -3.39 18.53 -7.40
C SER A 276 -2.77 19.11 -6.12
N ASP A 277 -3.47 20.03 -5.45
CA ASP A 277 -3.05 20.55 -4.13
C ASP A 277 -3.31 19.53 -2.98
N TYR A 278 -3.74 18.32 -3.35
CA TYR A 278 -4.10 17.21 -2.47
C TYR A 278 -3.09 16.07 -2.61
N ILE A 279 -3.20 15.04 -1.79
CA ILE A 279 -2.24 13.94 -1.73
C ILE A 279 -2.66 12.84 -2.71
N GLU A 280 -1.90 12.70 -3.79
CA GLU A 280 -1.92 11.51 -4.64
C GLU A 280 -0.83 10.52 -4.19
N SER A 281 -1.19 9.43 -3.51
CA SER A 281 -0.21 8.57 -2.81
C SER A 281 0.14 7.27 -3.51
N SER A 282 -0.68 6.79 -4.46
CA SER A 282 -0.42 5.53 -5.15
C SER A 282 -1.02 5.50 -6.55
N ALA A 283 -0.46 4.67 -7.44
CA ALA A 283 -0.93 4.56 -8.81
C ALA A 283 -0.71 3.17 -9.43
N SER A 284 -1.51 2.80 -10.42
CA SER A 284 -1.33 1.57 -11.19
C SER A 284 -1.87 1.73 -12.61
N ILE A 285 -1.11 1.23 -13.58
CA ILE A 285 -1.41 1.40 -15.00
C ILE A 285 -1.76 0.07 -15.66
N THR A 286 -2.71 0.11 -16.59
CA THR A 286 -3.02 -1.06 -17.44
C THR A 286 -1.85 -1.41 -18.35
N LEU A 287 -1.71 -2.70 -18.68
CA LEU A 287 -0.63 -3.22 -19.54
C LEU A 287 -0.56 -2.57 -20.94
N ASP A 288 -1.64 -1.95 -21.42
CA ASP A 288 -1.65 -1.22 -22.69
C ASP A 288 -1.29 0.27 -22.58
N ASP A 289 -0.86 0.75 -21.40
CA ASP A 289 -0.51 2.16 -21.15
C ASP A 289 -1.68 3.13 -21.41
N LYS A 290 -2.93 2.68 -21.25
CA LYS A 290 -4.13 3.47 -21.56
C LYS A 290 -4.92 3.97 -20.37
N THR A 291 -4.93 3.26 -19.26
CA THR A 291 -5.70 3.66 -18.08
C THR A 291 -4.81 3.65 -16.87
N LEU A 292 -4.68 4.80 -16.22
CA LEU A 292 -4.01 4.94 -14.93
C LEU A 292 -5.07 5.05 -13.85
N TYR A 293 -4.97 4.20 -12.84
CA TYR A 293 -5.71 4.28 -11.58
C TYR A 293 -4.80 4.91 -10.54
N PHE A 294 -5.34 5.78 -9.69
CA PHE A 294 -4.57 6.40 -8.61
C PHE A 294 -5.49 6.77 -7.45
N SER A 295 -4.93 6.88 -6.25
CA SER A 295 -5.65 7.36 -5.07
C SER A 295 -5.44 8.86 -4.88
N SER A 296 -6.44 9.55 -4.32
CA SER A 296 -6.37 10.97 -4.00
C SER A 296 -7.36 11.33 -2.89
N ASP A 297 -6.99 12.24 -1.98
CA ASP A 297 -7.89 12.86 -1.01
C ASP A 297 -8.49 14.19 -1.51
N ARG A 298 -8.53 14.39 -2.83
CA ARG A 298 -9.18 15.56 -3.44
C ARG A 298 -10.67 15.65 -3.10
N PRO A 299 -11.22 16.88 -2.96
CA PRO A 299 -12.64 17.10 -2.69
C PRO A 299 -13.55 16.56 -3.80
N GLY A 300 -14.77 16.19 -3.40
CA GLY A 300 -15.78 15.64 -4.31
C GLY A 300 -15.76 14.11 -4.42
N GLY A 301 -14.86 13.44 -3.68
CA GLY A 301 -14.92 12.01 -3.42
C GLY A 301 -15.99 11.59 -2.40
N PHE A 302 -15.98 10.32 -2.03
CA PHE A 302 -16.88 9.68 -1.08
C PHE A 302 -16.37 9.74 0.36
N GLY A 303 -15.05 9.76 0.57
CA GLY A 303 -14.45 9.67 1.90
C GLY A 303 -13.13 10.40 2.05
N GLY A 304 -12.18 9.75 2.74
CA GLY A 304 -10.82 10.23 2.91
C GLY A 304 -10.07 10.18 1.58
N LYS A 305 -9.30 9.12 1.36
CA LYS A 305 -8.76 8.82 0.03
C LYS A 305 -9.74 7.99 -0.79
N ASP A 306 -9.87 8.37 -2.05
CA ASP A 306 -10.68 7.68 -3.04
C ASP A 306 -9.80 7.23 -4.22
N ILE A 307 -10.21 6.16 -4.90
CA ILE A 307 -9.59 5.71 -6.14
C ILE A 307 -10.27 6.38 -7.35
N TYR A 308 -9.45 6.95 -8.21
CA TYR A 308 -9.80 7.60 -9.47
C TYR A 308 -9.14 6.86 -10.65
N LYS A 309 -9.64 7.13 -11.86
CA LYS A 309 -8.99 6.73 -13.12
C LYS A 309 -8.89 7.89 -14.11
N VAL A 310 -7.86 7.83 -14.95
CA VAL A 310 -7.67 8.69 -16.12
C VAL A 310 -7.32 7.84 -17.35
N LEU A 311 -7.66 8.35 -18.53
CA LEU A 311 -7.39 7.70 -19.81
C LEU A 311 -6.28 8.46 -20.55
N ARG A 312 -5.32 7.73 -21.13
CA ARG A 312 -4.32 8.32 -22.02
C ARG A 312 -4.98 8.67 -23.35
N LEU A 313 -4.95 9.95 -23.70
CA LEU A 313 -5.56 10.51 -24.91
C LEU A 313 -4.63 10.34 -26.12
N PRO A 314 -5.14 10.43 -27.37
CA PRO A 314 -4.32 10.27 -28.57
C PRO A 314 -3.16 11.28 -28.71
N ASN A 315 -3.25 12.43 -28.04
CA ASN A 315 -2.19 13.45 -28.00
C ASN A 315 -1.10 13.15 -26.94
N GLY A 316 -1.25 12.07 -26.16
CA GLY A 316 -0.32 11.65 -25.10
C GLY A 316 -0.65 12.21 -23.72
N GLU A 317 -1.58 13.16 -23.62
CA GLU A 317 -2.05 13.71 -22.34
C GLU A 317 -3.01 12.75 -21.63
N TRP A 318 -3.27 13.01 -20.35
CA TRP A 318 -4.27 12.28 -19.56
C TRP A 318 -5.62 12.98 -19.63
N SER A 319 -6.71 12.21 -19.60
CA SER A 319 -8.05 12.77 -19.43
C SER A 319 -8.25 13.33 -18.03
N LYS A 320 -9.36 14.03 -17.81
CA LYS A 320 -9.84 14.36 -16.46
C LYS A 320 -10.01 13.10 -15.60
N ALA A 321 -9.69 13.23 -14.31
CA ALA A 321 -9.89 12.18 -13.33
C ALA A 321 -11.37 11.88 -13.12
N VAL A 322 -11.70 10.58 -13.09
CA VAL A 322 -13.04 10.08 -12.83
C VAL A 322 -12.99 9.16 -11.61
N ASN A 323 -13.77 9.48 -10.59
CA ASN A 323 -13.91 8.67 -9.38
C ASN A 323 -14.52 7.29 -9.73
N LEU A 324 -14.04 6.20 -9.11
CA LEU A 324 -14.54 4.85 -9.41
C LEU A 324 -15.94 4.55 -8.84
N GLY A 325 -16.52 5.46 -8.07
CA GLY A 325 -17.88 5.36 -7.56
C GLY A 325 -17.98 4.59 -6.23
N PRO A 326 -19.20 4.53 -5.67
CA PRO A 326 -19.43 4.08 -4.30
C PRO A 326 -19.28 2.57 -4.09
N THR A 327 -19.17 1.79 -5.17
CA THR A 327 -18.86 0.36 -5.07
C THR A 327 -17.42 0.14 -4.61
N ILE A 328 -16.50 0.99 -5.08
CA ILE A 328 -15.08 0.91 -4.72
C ILE A 328 -14.79 1.83 -3.54
N ASN A 329 -15.22 3.10 -3.63
CA ASN A 329 -14.90 4.13 -2.64
C ASN A 329 -15.97 4.20 -1.54
N THR A 330 -15.52 4.31 -0.30
CA THR A 330 -16.33 4.39 0.91
C THR A 330 -16.12 5.74 1.60
N PRO A 331 -16.81 6.05 2.71
CA PRO A 331 -16.49 7.23 3.51
C PRO A 331 -15.13 7.15 4.23
N GLN A 332 -14.38 6.05 4.11
CA GLN A 332 -13.06 5.85 4.70
C GLN A 332 -11.96 6.06 3.65
N ASN A 333 -10.78 5.45 3.83
CA ASN A 333 -9.68 5.52 2.87
C ASN A 333 -9.61 4.28 2.01
N GLU A 334 -9.59 4.47 0.69
CA GLU A 334 -9.21 3.52 -0.34
C GLU A 334 -7.91 3.97 -1.03
N ASP A 335 -6.90 3.11 -1.02
CA ASP A 335 -5.55 3.44 -1.49
C ASP A 335 -4.92 2.21 -2.17
N ALA A 336 -3.71 2.38 -2.68
CA ALA A 336 -2.87 1.35 -3.28
C ALA A 336 -3.60 0.50 -4.36
N PRO A 337 -4.19 1.12 -5.40
CA PRO A 337 -4.82 0.36 -6.46
C PRO A 337 -3.75 -0.43 -7.22
N PHE A 338 -4.08 -1.65 -7.61
CA PHE A 338 -3.30 -2.49 -8.50
C PHE A 338 -4.24 -3.12 -9.52
N ILE A 339 -4.19 -2.63 -10.77
CA ILE A 339 -4.92 -3.24 -11.87
C ILE A 339 -4.11 -4.41 -12.43
N HIS A 340 -4.67 -5.62 -12.33
CA HIS A 340 -4.04 -6.82 -12.85
C HIS A 340 -3.89 -6.74 -14.37
N ALA A 341 -2.96 -7.51 -14.91
CA ALA A 341 -2.61 -7.47 -16.32
C ALA A 341 -3.71 -7.99 -17.26
N ASP A 342 -4.74 -8.66 -16.71
CA ASP A 342 -6.00 -9.00 -17.40
C ASP A 342 -6.90 -7.78 -17.68
N LYS A 343 -6.57 -6.60 -17.13
CA LYS A 343 -7.29 -5.31 -17.22
C LYS A 343 -8.70 -5.31 -16.63
N LYS A 344 -9.09 -6.35 -15.91
CA LYS A 344 -10.41 -6.53 -15.31
C LYS A 344 -10.38 -6.63 -13.80
N THR A 345 -9.31 -7.19 -13.24
CA THR A 345 -9.22 -7.43 -11.81
C THR A 345 -8.48 -6.27 -11.13
N LEU A 346 -9.18 -5.50 -10.31
CA LEU A 346 -8.60 -4.46 -9.47
C LEU A 346 -8.42 -5.01 -8.06
N TYR A 347 -7.19 -4.94 -7.57
CA TYR A 347 -6.89 -5.05 -6.15
C TYR A 347 -6.70 -3.66 -5.59
N PHE A 348 -7.10 -3.44 -4.35
CA PHE A 348 -6.87 -2.17 -3.65
C PHE A 348 -6.93 -2.40 -2.14
N SER A 349 -6.43 -1.44 -1.37
CA SER A 349 -6.47 -1.50 0.09
C SER A 349 -7.49 -0.51 0.64
N SER A 350 -8.25 -0.91 1.66
CA SER A 350 -9.27 -0.07 2.27
C SER A 350 -9.29 -0.16 3.79
N THR A 351 -9.56 0.98 4.44
CA THR A 351 -9.91 1.08 5.87
C THR A 351 -11.43 1.07 6.12
N GLY A 352 -12.21 1.06 5.04
CA GLY A 352 -13.65 0.84 5.01
C GLY A 352 -13.98 -0.61 4.63
N HIS A 353 -15.10 -0.79 3.93
CA HIS A 353 -15.66 -2.11 3.59
C HIS A 353 -15.77 -3.04 4.83
N GLN A 354 -15.96 -4.34 4.62
CA GLN A 354 -15.87 -5.33 5.69
C GLN A 354 -14.39 -5.64 5.97
N ASN A 355 -13.73 -4.80 6.78
CA ASN A 355 -12.32 -4.96 7.16
C ASN A 355 -12.15 -5.73 8.48
N MET A 356 -10.95 -6.31 8.67
CA MET A 356 -10.48 -6.89 9.93
C MET A 356 -9.34 -6.08 10.55
N GLY A 357 -8.47 -5.45 9.76
CA GLY A 357 -7.32 -4.67 10.21
C GLY A 357 -7.46 -3.18 9.92
N GLY A 358 -6.35 -2.45 9.97
CA GLY A 358 -6.31 -1.04 9.61
C GLY A 358 -6.66 -0.87 8.12
N TYR A 359 -5.68 -1.01 7.24
CA TYR A 359 -5.90 -1.33 5.84
C TYR A 359 -6.00 -2.84 5.62
N ASP A 360 -7.01 -3.26 4.86
CA ASP A 360 -7.15 -4.62 4.33
C ASP A 360 -7.11 -4.58 2.80
N ILE A 361 -6.59 -5.64 2.17
CA ILE A 361 -6.58 -5.82 0.72
C ILE A 361 -7.91 -6.42 0.26
N PHE A 362 -8.50 -5.81 -0.76
CA PHE A 362 -9.73 -6.23 -1.43
C PHE A 362 -9.49 -6.50 -2.91
N LYS A 363 -10.37 -7.30 -3.51
CA LYS A 363 -10.44 -7.59 -4.95
C LYS A 363 -11.81 -7.22 -5.49
N SER A 364 -11.86 -6.55 -6.63
CA SER A 364 -13.08 -6.32 -7.41
C SER A 364 -12.82 -6.63 -8.88
N VAL A 365 -13.83 -7.13 -9.59
CA VAL A 365 -13.73 -7.51 -11.00
C VAL A 365 -14.64 -6.62 -11.83
N PHE A 366 -14.11 -6.08 -12.93
CA PHE A 366 -14.85 -5.26 -13.88
C PHE A 366 -15.48 -6.11 -14.97
N GLU A 367 -16.81 -6.23 -14.92
CA GLU A 367 -17.62 -6.99 -15.88
C GLU A 367 -18.87 -6.17 -16.23
N ASP A 368 -19.33 -6.25 -17.48
CA ASP A 368 -20.53 -5.54 -17.97
C ASP A 368 -20.58 -4.03 -17.63
N ASN A 369 -19.42 -3.38 -17.67
CA ASN A 369 -19.19 -1.96 -17.33
C ASN A 369 -19.42 -1.58 -15.86
N VAL A 370 -19.46 -2.56 -14.97
CA VAL A 370 -19.59 -2.34 -13.52
C VAL A 370 -18.52 -3.09 -12.75
N TRP A 371 -18.10 -2.52 -11.63
CA TRP A 371 -17.26 -3.23 -10.66
C TRP A 371 -18.12 -4.14 -9.79
N SER A 372 -17.65 -5.36 -9.54
CA SER A 372 -18.24 -6.23 -8.54
C SER A 372 -18.08 -5.65 -7.13
N ASN A 373 -18.91 -6.09 -6.19
CA ASN A 373 -18.68 -5.76 -4.78
C ASN A 373 -17.28 -6.23 -4.36
N PRO A 374 -16.49 -5.40 -3.64
CA PRO A 374 -15.15 -5.79 -3.22
C PRO A 374 -15.15 -6.99 -2.27
N GLU A 375 -14.29 -7.95 -2.55
CA GLU A 375 -14.07 -9.14 -1.73
C GLU A 375 -12.78 -8.98 -0.92
N ASN A 376 -12.89 -9.03 0.41
CA ASN A 376 -11.74 -9.04 1.31
C ASN A 376 -10.88 -10.30 1.04
N LEU A 377 -9.56 -10.15 0.92
CA LEU A 377 -8.67 -11.29 0.64
C LEU A 377 -8.52 -12.29 1.80
N LYS A 378 -9.12 -11.99 2.95
CA LYS A 378 -9.20 -12.80 4.18
C LYS A 378 -7.83 -13.04 4.84
N TYR A 379 -7.88 -13.54 6.06
CA TYR A 379 -6.71 -14.07 6.74
C TYR A 379 -6.19 -15.34 6.02
N PRO A 380 -4.87 -15.55 5.87
CA PRO A 380 -3.76 -14.79 6.47
C PRO A 380 -3.17 -13.68 5.59
N ILE A 381 -3.83 -13.27 4.51
CA ILE A 381 -3.35 -12.14 3.69
C ILE A 381 -3.62 -10.83 4.44
N ASN A 382 -4.87 -10.64 4.87
CA ASN A 382 -5.24 -9.56 5.77
C ASN A 382 -5.12 -10.03 7.23
N THR A 383 -4.69 -9.11 8.08
CA THR A 383 -4.41 -9.30 9.49
C THR A 383 -5.17 -8.24 10.30
N VAL A 384 -4.93 -8.16 11.60
CA VAL A 384 -5.50 -7.09 12.44
C VAL A 384 -4.68 -5.79 12.37
N GLN A 385 -3.61 -5.76 11.57
CA GLN A 385 -2.71 -4.63 11.34
C GLN A 385 -3.01 -3.98 9.98
N ASP A 386 -2.07 -3.19 9.46
CA ASP A 386 -2.17 -2.66 8.09
C ASP A 386 -1.55 -3.65 7.09
N ASP A 387 -2.32 -4.02 6.09
CA ASP A 387 -1.94 -4.85 4.95
C ASP A 387 -2.29 -4.09 3.65
N ILE A 388 -1.26 -3.64 2.93
CA ILE A 388 -1.39 -2.65 1.85
C ILE A 388 -0.39 -2.87 0.71
N PHE A 389 -0.59 -2.20 -0.42
CA PHE A 389 0.30 -2.24 -1.60
C PHE A 389 0.45 -3.65 -2.20
N PHE A 390 -0.69 -4.33 -2.37
CA PHE A 390 -0.70 -5.63 -3.01
C PHE A 390 -0.41 -5.53 -4.50
N VAL A 391 0.50 -6.37 -4.97
CA VAL A 391 0.81 -6.60 -6.40
C VAL A 391 0.82 -8.09 -6.69
N LEU A 392 0.44 -8.47 -7.91
CA LEU A 392 0.34 -9.87 -8.35
C LEU A 392 1.12 -10.08 -9.64
N ALA A 393 1.92 -11.16 -9.68
CA ALA A 393 2.56 -11.60 -10.91
C ALA A 393 1.48 -12.02 -11.92
N ALA A 394 1.75 -11.91 -13.21
CA ALA A 394 0.74 -12.26 -14.22
C ALA A 394 0.34 -13.75 -14.17
N SER A 395 1.17 -14.61 -13.58
CA SER A 395 0.84 -16.01 -13.31
C SER A 395 -0.29 -16.22 -12.30
N GLY A 396 -0.77 -15.16 -11.63
CA GLY A 396 -1.85 -15.22 -10.62
C GLY A 396 -1.47 -15.90 -9.30
N ASN A 397 -0.36 -16.65 -9.28
CA ASN A 397 -0.02 -17.55 -8.17
C ASN A 397 0.90 -16.92 -7.13
N VAL A 398 1.59 -15.84 -7.48
CA VAL A 398 2.53 -15.16 -6.58
C VAL A 398 2.18 -13.69 -6.49
N GLY A 399 1.98 -13.21 -5.26
CA GLY A 399 1.79 -11.80 -4.96
C GLY A 399 2.78 -11.29 -3.93
N TYR A 400 2.87 -9.98 -3.81
CA TYR A 400 3.66 -9.28 -2.80
C TYR A 400 2.82 -8.15 -2.20
N TYR A 401 3.05 -7.83 -0.93
CA TYR A 401 2.37 -6.74 -0.24
C TYR A 401 3.21 -6.26 0.95
N SER A 402 2.86 -5.10 1.48
CA SER A 402 3.42 -4.55 2.72
C SER A 402 2.52 -4.88 3.89
N SER A 403 3.11 -5.29 5.02
CA SER A 403 2.36 -5.55 6.25
C SER A 403 3.12 -5.05 7.46
N SER A 404 2.38 -4.58 8.46
CA SER A 404 2.87 -4.27 9.82
C SER A 404 2.59 -5.40 10.81
N GLN A 405 2.43 -6.64 10.34
CA GLN A 405 2.21 -7.79 11.23
C GLN A 405 3.40 -8.06 12.17
N ASP A 406 3.10 -8.53 13.37
CA ASP A 406 4.11 -8.88 14.37
C ASP A 406 5.07 -9.97 13.85
N GLY A 407 6.35 -9.88 14.24
CA GLY A 407 7.38 -10.85 13.86
C GLY A 407 8.11 -10.53 12.54
N GLY A 408 7.83 -9.37 11.93
CA GLY A 408 8.69 -8.76 10.91
C GLY A 408 10.03 -8.26 11.48
N TYR A 409 10.88 -7.76 10.58
CA TYR A 409 12.17 -7.17 10.91
C TYR A 409 12.03 -5.72 11.41
N GLY A 410 11.13 -4.94 10.82
CA GLY A 410 10.95 -3.52 11.12
C GLY A 410 9.49 -3.07 11.19
N GLY A 411 9.20 -1.84 10.75
CA GLY A 411 7.88 -1.21 10.92
C GLY A 411 6.83 -1.72 9.91
N GLN A 412 7.16 -1.62 8.63
CA GLN A 412 6.46 -2.33 7.56
C GLN A 412 7.50 -3.18 6.85
N ASP A 413 7.12 -4.43 6.58
CA ASP A 413 7.93 -5.40 5.88
C ASP A 413 7.21 -5.83 4.61
N ILE A 414 7.98 -6.26 3.60
CA ILE A 414 7.44 -6.89 2.41
C ILE A 414 7.21 -8.39 2.67
N TYR A 415 6.04 -8.88 2.28
CA TYR A 415 5.66 -10.28 2.34
C TYR A 415 5.30 -10.81 0.96
N LYS A 416 5.65 -12.07 0.71
CA LYS A 416 5.28 -12.86 -0.45
C LYS A 416 4.06 -13.73 -0.12
N ILE A 417 3.12 -13.76 -1.04
CA ILE A 417 1.94 -14.64 -1.03
C ILE A 417 2.14 -15.67 -2.13
N VAL A 418 1.92 -16.95 -1.80
CA VAL A 418 1.77 -18.03 -2.79
C VAL A 418 0.37 -18.58 -2.68
N PHE A 419 -0.44 -18.34 -3.71
CA PHE A 419 -1.78 -18.87 -3.83
C PHE A 419 -1.72 -20.35 -4.25
N LYS A 420 -2.51 -21.20 -3.58
CA LYS A 420 -2.52 -22.65 -3.85
C LYS A 420 -3.70 -23.10 -4.71
N ASP A 421 -4.76 -22.30 -4.74
CA ASP A 421 -6.05 -22.64 -5.36
C ASP A 421 -6.49 -21.60 -6.41
N GLU A 422 -5.60 -20.71 -6.89
CA GLU A 422 -5.96 -19.76 -7.94
C GLU A 422 -5.62 -20.32 -9.33
N ASP A 423 -6.63 -20.33 -10.21
CA ASP A 423 -6.58 -20.89 -11.57
C ASP A 423 -6.27 -19.84 -12.65
N LEU A 424 -5.79 -18.64 -12.28
CA LEU A 424 -5.38 -17.62 -13.25
C LEU A 424 -4.06 -18.01 -13.93
N GLN A 425 -4.11 -19.00 -14.84
CA GLN A 425 -2.93 -19.49 -15.55
C GLN A 425 -2.63 -18.62 -16.78
N LEU A 426 -2.38 -17.33 -16.62
CA LEU A 426 -1.75 -16.57 -17.70
C LEU A 426 -0.24 -16.85 -17.70
N HIS A 427 0.29 -17.17 -18.86
CA HIS A 427 1.71 -17.35 -19.08
C HIS A 427 2.31 -16.08 -19.71
N VAL A 428 3.48 -15.67 -19.20
CA VAL A 428 4.20 -14.49 -19.68
C VAL A 428 5.17 -14.90 -20.76
N LEU A 429 4.94 -14.48 -22.00
CA LEU A 429 5.89 -14.63 -23.08
C LEU A 429 6.74 -13.37 -23.23
N LYS A 430 8.05 -13.56 -23.26
CA LYS A 430 9.03 -12.50 -23.52
C LYS A 430 9.36 -12.48 -24.99
N ALA A 431 9.32 -11.30 -25.60
CA ALA A 431 9.60 -11.16 -27.02
C ALA A 431 10.41 -9.90 -27.32
N ILE A 432 11.06 -9.90 -28.48
CA ILE A 432 11.77 -8.76 -29.04
C ILE A 432 11.36 -8.57 -30.50
N VAL A 433 11.19 -7.31 -30.92
CA VAL A 433 10.96 -6.93 -32.31
C VAL A 433 12.19 -6.22 -32.85
N GLU A 434 12.77 -6.76 -33.93
CA GLU A 434 13.98 -6.24 -34.55
C GLU A 434 13.84 -6.12 -36.08
N THR A 435 14.66 -5.29 -36.71
CA THR A 435 14.78 -5.26 -38.18
C THR A 435 15.60 -6.44 -38.69
N LYS A 436 15.22 -7.00 -39.85
CA LYS A 436 16.01 -8.01 -40.57
C LYS A 436 17.43 -7.53 -40.86
N ASP A 437 17.57 -6.26 -41.23
CA ASP A 437 18.85 -5.63 -41.51
C ASP A 437 19.48 -5.13 -40.20
N GLY A 438 20.54 -5.80 -39.75
CA GLY A 438 21.36 -5.37 -38.61
C GLY A 438 20.76 -5.64 -37.23
N LYS A 439 19.61 -6.32 -37.11
CA LYS A 439 18.94 -6.64 -35.84
C LYS A 439 18.74 -5.40 -34.94
N ASN A 440 18.36 -4.28 -35.54
CA ASN A 440 18.10 -3.07 -34.76
C ASN A 440 16.74 -3.19 -34.08
N PRO A 441 16.63 -2.88 -32.78
CA PRO A 441 15.36 -2.86 -32.09
C PRO A 441 14.31 -1.95 -32.72
N LEU A 442 13.03 -2.33 -32.61
CA LEU A 442 11.90 -1.57 -33.16
C LEU A 442 10.83 -1.29 -32.12
N SER A 443 10.31 -0.06 -32.10
CA SER A 443 8.98 0.20 -31.56
C SER A 443 7.93 -0.32 -32.55
N ALA A 444 7.04 -1.17 -32.05
CA ALA A 444 5.99 -1.82 -32.81
C ALA A 444 4.74 -1.95 -31.95
N LYS A 445 3.58 -1.94 -32.60
CA LYS A 445 2.30 -2.31 -32.02
C LYS A 445 2.08 -3.79 -32.32
N ILE A 446 1.79 -4.56 -31.28
CA ILE A 446 1.56 -5.99 -31.35
C ILE A 446 0.10 -6.27 -30.99
N THR A 447 -0.65 -6.88 -31.90
CA THR A 447 -2.03 -7.29 -31.68
C THR A 447 -2.08 -8.81 -31.56
N LEU A 448 -2.55 -9.30 -30.42
CA LEU A 448 -2.75 -10.73 -30.15
C LEU A 448 -4.23 -11.07 -30.31
N ILE A 449 -4.53 -12.01 -31.19
CA ILE A 449 -5.88 -12.43 -31.54
C ILE A 449 -6.02 -13.91 -31.20
N GLU A 450 -7.02 -14.26 -30.38
CA GLU A 450 -7.29 -15.66 -30.05
C GLU A 450 -8.02 -16.35 -31.20
N ASN A 451 -7.58 -17.55 -31.56
CA ASN A 451 -7.92 -18.21 -32.81
C ASN A 451 -9.36 -18.72 -32.88
N GLU A 452 -9.95 -19.18 -31.79
CA GLU A 452 -11.31 -19.74 -31.79
C GLU A 452 -12.37 -18.62 -31.78
N SER A 453 -12.26 -17.69 -30.84
CA SER A 453 -13.20 -16.58 -30.67
C SER A 453 -12.99 -15.45 -31.67
N LYS A 454 -11.83 -15.39 -32.31
CA LYS A 454 -11.38 -14.27 -33.18
C LYS A 454 -11.36 -12.91 -32.48
N LYS A 455 -11.37 -12.89 -31.14
CA LYS A 455 -11.32 -11.66 -30.35
C LYS A 455 -9.88 -11.21 -30.16
N VAL A 456 -9.67 -9.89 -30.20
CA VAL A 456 -8.42 -9.27 -29.76
C VAL A 456 -8.30 -9.48 -28.25
N GLN A 457 -7.29 -10.24 -27.83
CA GLN A 457 -7.01 -10.49 -26.41
C GLN A 457 -6.06 -9.45 -25.83
N GLY A 458 -5.13 -8.94 -26.65
CA GLY A 458 -4.14 -7.97 -26.18
C GLY A 458 -3.65 -7.07 -27.29
N ILE A 459 -3.35 -5.83 -26.93
CA ILE A 459 -2.57 -4.90 -27.74
C ILE A 459 -1.40 -4.48 -26.86
N TYR A 460 -0.20 -4.75 -27.35
CA TYR A 460 1.07 -4.49 -26.66
C TYR A 460 1.93 -3.55 -27.48
N LYS A 461 2.93 -2.94 -26.85
CA LYS A 461 3.89 -2.06 -27.50
C LYS A 461 5.30 -2.49 -27.12
N SER A 462 6.18 -2.63 -28.11
CA SER A 462 7.60 -2.84 -27.83
C SER A 462 8.32 -1.56 -27.44
N ASN A 463 9.27 -1.72 -26.52
CA ASN A 463 10.18 -0.66 -26.11
C ASN A 463 10.88 -0.07 -27.33
N GLU A 464 10.93 1.26 -27.44
CA GLU A 464 11.56 1.91 -28.59
C GLU A 464 13.07 1.67 -28.65
N ALA A 465 13.74 1.64 -27.49
CA ALA A 465 15.18 1.52 -27.40
C ALA A 465 15.66 0.06 -27.48
N THR A 466 14.91 -0.89 -26.92
CA THR A 466 15.31 -2.30 -26.78
C THR A 466 14.50 -3.26 -27.61
N GLY A 467 13.35 -2.84 -28.17
CA GLY A 467 12.46 -3.70 -28.97
C GLY A 467 11.74 -4.76 -28.15
N LYS A 468 12.01 -4.83 -26.85
CA LYS A 468 11.48 -5.85 -25.94
C LYS A 468 10.05 -5.52 -25.54
N PHE A 469 9.29 -6.58 -25.29
CA PHE A 469 7.96 -6.52 -24.70
C PHE A 469 7.62 -7.86 -24.07
N ILE A 470 6.55 -7.85 -23.28
CA ILE A 470 5.90 -9.07 -22.82
C ILE A 470 4.48 -9.14 -23.39
N MET A 471 3.99 -10.36 -23.56
CA MET A 471 2.59 -10.63 -23.86
C MET A 471 2.08 -11.72 -22.92
N LEU A 472 0.80 -11.66 -22.62
CA LEU A 472 0.13 -12.65 -21.77
C LEU A 472 -0.72 -13.56 -22.63
N VAL A 473 -0.59 -14.86 -22.41
CA VAL A 473 -1.35 -15.90 -23.10
C VAL A 473 -1.96 -16.87 -22.10
N ASP A 474 -3.19 -17.28 -22.35
CA ASP A 474 -3.75 -18.49 -21.76
C ASP A 474 -3.14 -19.72 -22.49
N PRO A 475 -2.45 -20.62 -21.78
CA PRO A 475 -1.70 -21.75 -22.34
C PRO A 475 -2.60 -22.79 -23.03
N GLU A 476 -3.90 -22.78 -22.74
CA GLU A 476 -4.86 -23.71 -23.35
C GLU A 476 -5.40 -23.21 -24.69
N LYS A 477 -5.03 -21.98 -25.12
CA LYS A 477 -5.54 -21.34 -26.32
C LYS A 477 -4.46 -21.12 -27.37
N THR A 478 -4.90 -20.96 -28.62
CA THR A 478 -4.01 -20.64 -29.75
C THR A 478 -4.25 -19.23 -30.25
N TYR A 479 -3.21 -18.61 -30.79
CA TYR A 479 -3.24 -17.19 -31.13
C TYR A 479 -2.62 -16.91 -32.48
N ASN A 480 -3.15 -15.91 -33.18
CA ASN A 480 -2.48 -15.21 -34.26
C ASN A 480 -1.93 -13.88 -33.72
N ILE A 481 -0.77 -13.48 -34.23
CA ILE A 481 -0.11 -12.23 -33.89
C ILE A 481 0.01 -11.34 -35.12
N ILE A 482 -0.25 -10.05 -34.95
CA ILE A 482 -0.02 -9.01 -35.96
C ILE A 482 0.95 -7.99 -35.38
N ILE A 483 2.06 -7.75 -36.06
CA ILE A 483 3.09 -6.79 -35.62
C ILE A 483 3.21 -5.69 -36.65
N GLU A 484 2.95 -4.45 -36.22
CA GLU A 484 2.93 -3.26 -37.05
C GLU A 484 4.00 -2.27 -36.55
N SER A 485 4.91 -1.86 -37.43
CA SER A 485 5.86 -0.76 -37.16
C SER A 485 5.85 0.22 -38.35
N LYS A 486 6.13 1.50 -38.08
CA LYS A 486 5.95 2.62 -39.03
C LYS A 486 6.61 2.34 -40.40
N ASP A 487 7.85 1.87 -40.35
CA ASP A 487 8.73 1.76 -41.53
C ASP A 487 8.95 0.31 -41.99
N CYS A 488 8.17 -0.65 -41.46
CA CYS A 488 8.28 -2.07 -41.79
C CYS A 488 6.98 -2.62 -42.39
N HIS A 489 7.11 -3.67 -43.21
CA HIS A 489 5.96 -4.48 -43.61
C HIS A 489 5.33 -5.13 -42.37
N SER A 490 4.00 -5.19 -42.32
CA SER A 490 3.28 -5.87 -41.24
C SER A 490 3.66 -7.34 -41.22
N TYR A 491 3.97 -7.87 -40.04
CA TYR A 491 4.22 -9.28 -39.83
C TYR A 491 2.94 -9.94 -39.29
N THR A 492 2.59 -11.12 -39.79
CA THR A 492 1.45 -11.89 -39.30
C THR A 492 1.79 -13.37 -39.33
N SER A 493 1.58 -14.05 -38.20
CA SER A 493 1.78 -15.48 -38.06
C SER A 493 0.87 -16.07 -36.99
N GLU A 494 0.72 -17.38 -37.01
CA GLU A 494 0.32 -18.11 -35.81
C GLU A 494 1.46 -18.00 -34.79
N LEU A 495 1.10 -17.79 -33.51
CA LEU A 495 2.06 -17.64 -32.43
C LEU A 495 2.47 -19.03 -31.93
N GLU A 496 3.72 -19.41 -32.20
CA GLU A 496 4.32 -20.62 -31.64
C GLU A 496 4.96 -20.28 -30.29
N TYR A 497 4.53 -20.95 -29.22
CA TYR A 497 5.10 -20.77 -27.88
C TYR A 497 5.11 -22.08 -27.08
N ASN A 498 6.06 -22.20 -26.15
CA ASN A 498 6.16 -23.34 -25.23
C ASN A 498 6.29 -22.83 -23.80
N VAL A 499 5.24 -23.05 -23.02
CA VAL A 499 5.14 -22.57 -21.63
C VAL A 499 6.11 -23.22 -20.65
N ASN A 500 6.82 -24.28 -21.08
CA ASN A 500 7.86 -24.92 -20.28
C ASN A 500 9.25 -24.30 -20.49
N THR A 501 9.36 -23.27 -21.33
CA THR A 501 10.63 -22.60 -21.63
C THR A 501 10.50 -21.09 -21.59
N ASP A 502 11.37 -20.41 -20.85
CA ASP A 502 11.44 -18.93 -20.80
C ASP A 502 12.20 -18.33 -22.00
N LYS A 503 12.13 -18.99 -23.16
CA LYS A 503 12.91 -18.57 -24.33
C LYS A 503 12.35 -17.26 -24.89
N LEU A 504 13.23 -16.28 -25.08
CA LEU A 504 12.90 -15.04 -25.77
C LEU A 504 12.46 -15.33 -27.22
N ILE A 505 11.28 -14.84 -27.60
CA ILE A 505 10.74 -14.94 -28.96
C ILE A 505 11.28 -13.78 -29.80
N GLU A 506 11.88 -14.08 -30.95
CA GLU A 506 12.42 -13.07 -31.88
C GLU A 506 11.46 -12.85 -33.05
N PHE A 507 10.95 -11.62 -33.20
CA PHE A 507 10.19 -11.20 -34.37
C PHE A 507 11.05 -10.29 -35.24
N ILE A 508 11.30 -10.74 -36.47
CA ILE A 508 12.17 -10.04 -37.42
C ILE A 508 11.32 -9.42 -38.52
N LEU A 509 11.30 -8.09 -38.58
CA LEU A 509 10.50 -7.32 -39.54
C LEU A 509 11.36 -6.83 -40.71
N GLU A 510 10.78 -6.87 -41.91
CA GLU A 510 11.40 -6.34 -43.13
C GLU A 510 11.04 -4.87 -43.32
N LYS A 511 12.04 -4.01 -43.53
CA LYS A 511 11.80 -2.59 -43.84
C LYS A 511 11.07 -2.46 -45.17
N LYS A 512 10.15 -1.51 -45.25
CA LYS A 512 9.56 -1.10 -46.53
C LYS A 512 10.70 -0.57 -47.39
N SER A 513 10.83 -1.05 -48.62
CA SER A 513 11.82 -0.53 -49.54
C SER A 513 11.51 0.95 -49.81
N ASN A 514 12.44 1.84 -49.48
CA ASN A 514 12.41 3.20 -50.01
C ASN A 514 12.54 3.05 -51.53
N LYS A 515 11.43 3.18 -52.27
CA LYS A 515 11.51 3.54 -53.68
C LYS A 515 12.15 4.92 -53.69
N GLY A 516 13.41 4.94 -54.08
CA GLY A 516 14.27 6.12 -54.02
C GLY A 516 13.72 7.33 -54.75
N ASP A 517 14.23 8.47 -54.31
CA ASP A 517 14.24 9.77 -55.00
C ASP A 517 14.66 9.68 -56.47
#